data_AF-A0A662SHC1-F1
#
_entry.id   AF-A0A662SHC1-F1
#
_cell.length_a   1.000
_cell.length_b   1.000
_cell.length_c   1.000
_cell.angle_alpha   90.00
_cell.angle_beta   90.00
_cell.angle_gamma   90.00
#
_symmetry.space_group_name_H-M   'P 1'
#
loop_
_entity.id
_entity.type
_entity.pdbx_description
1 polymer ?
#
loop_
_entity_poly.entity_id
_entity_poly.type
_entity_poly.pdbx_seq_one_letter_code
_entity_poly.pdbx_strand_id
1 'polypeptide(L)'
;MSFGKTGKSLRVIAYLIDVFPQLSETFILNEIRQLMDNGVKVVIFSRRKPREKKQHPKAEKLAGLVLYLSEDDISTLRKAWLHFYFLVTSPIRYLKTFLFSCKKKADGTLWSFKQSVIYAREIKRVGAQHIHSHYAASTATKYAMLVSMLTGIPYTFTAHGWYDIFTYPPQDFGLRVKKAKAVVTVSDFNKDCIHQRFKVPLEKIKVIHCGVDVSYFTPNTRERDLILS
;
A
#
# COMPACT_ATOMS: atom_id res chain seq x y z
N MET A 1 3.38 -36.92 -7.04
CA MET A 1 4.68 -36.43 -6.52
C MET A 1 4.40 -35.43 -5.41
N SER A 2 4.74 -35.81 -4.18
CA SER A 2 4.50 -35.06 -2.95
C SER A 2 5.50 -33.92 -2.83
N PHE A 3 5.04 -32.67 -2.90
CA PHE A 3 5.86 -31.50 -2.54
C PHE A 3 5.71 -31.24 -1.04
N GLY A 4 6.79 -31.49 -0.32
CA GLY A 4 6.91 -31.21 1.11
C GLY A 4 6.68 -29.74 1.40
N LYS A 5 5.62 -29.46 2.17
CA LYS A 5 5.42 -28.17 2.82
C LYS A 5 6.41 -28.05 3.97
N THR A 6 7.62 -27.57 3.68
CA THR A 6 8.52 -27.05 4.72
C THR A 6 7.77 -25.97 5.51
N GLY A 7 7.70 -26.12 6.82
CA GLY A 7 7.03 -25.22 7.77
C GLY A 7 7.67 -23.83 7.85
N LYS A 8 7.60 -23.04 6.78
CA LYS A 8 7.84 -21.59 6.83
C LYS A 8 6.59 -20.96 7.44
N SER A 9 6.75 -20.27 8.57
CA SER A 9 5.75 -19.33 9.08
C SER A 9 5.27 -18.45 7.94
N LEU A 10 3.96 -18.45 7.68
CA LEU A 10 3.35 -17.62 6.63
C LEU A 10 3.73 -16.15 6.89
N ARG A 11 4.37 -15.50 5.91
CA ARG A 11 4.65 -14.05 5.99
C ARG A 11 3.32 -13.30 5.89
N VAL A 12 3.10 -12.34 6.78
CA VAL A 12 1.88 -11.50 6.76
C VAL A 12 2.22 -10.11 6.23
N ILE A 13 1.57 -9.68 5.16
CA ILE A 13 1.73 -8.35 4.57
C ILE A 13 0.41 -7.58 4.70
N ALA A 14 0.49 -6.38 5.25
CA ALA A 14 -0.62 -5.44 5.31
C ALA A 14 -0.60 -4.53 4.09
N TYR A 15 -1.61 -4.62 3.23
CA TYR A 15 -1.83 -3.68 2.14
C TYR A 15 -2.65 -2.51 2.68
N LEU A 16 -2.13 -1.28 2.65
CA LEU A 16 -2.87 -0.09 3.05
C LEU A 16 -3.18 0.73 1.80
N ILE A 17 -4.46 0.87 1.47
CA ILE A 17 -4.95 1.41 0.19
C ILE A 17 -6.07 2.44 0.46
N ASP A 18 -6.20 3.48 -0.36
CA ASP A 18 -7.20 4.53 -0.17
C ASP A 18 -8.63 4.03 -0.42
N VAL A 19 -8.84 3.24 -1.47
CA VAL A 19 -10.11 2.62 -1.85
C VAL A 19 -9.81 1.24 -2.43
N PHE A 20 -10.49 0.20 -1.95
CA PHE A 20 -10.39 -1.14 -2.53
C PHE A 20 -11.71 -1.90 -2.33
N PRO A 21 -12.15 -2.74 -3.29
CA PRO A 21 -11.61 -2.90 -4.65
C PRO A 21 -11.98 -1.74 -5.58
N GLN A 22 -11.13 -1.43 -6.55
CA GLN A 22 -11.43 -0.48 -7.63
C GLN A 22 -11.29 -1.15 -9.00
N LEU A 23 -12.25 -0.92 -9.90
CA LEU A 23 -12.28 -1.59 -11.23
C LEU A 23 -11.05 -1.28 -12.07
N SER A 24 -10.51 -0.05 -11.98
CA SER A 24 -9.30 0.38 -12.69
C SER A 24 -7.99 -0.19 -12.12
N GLU A 25 -8.02 -0.83 -10.95
CA GLU A 25 -6.83 -1.26 -10.20
C GLU A 25 -6.66 -2.79 -10.23
N THR A 26 -6.90 -3.40 -11.39
CA THR A 26 -6.78 -4.86 -11.58
C THR A 26 -5.38 -5.39 -11.31
N PHE A 27 -4.35 -4.56 -11.48
CA PHE A 27 -2.96 -4.91 -11.18
C PHE A 27 -2.73 -5.18 -9.67
N ILE A 28 -3.34 -4.39 -8.77
CA ILE A 28 -3.25 -4.64 -7.31
C ILE A 28 -3.88 -5.98 -6.98
N LEU A 29 -5.04 -6.25 -7.57
CA LEU A 29 -5.74 -7.51 -7.37
C LEU A 29 -4.90 -8.71 -7.85
N ASN A 30 -4.29 -8.61 -9.02
CA ASN A 30 -3.44 -9.66 -9.56
C ASN A 30 -2.19 -9.88 -8.71
N GLU A 31 -1.57 -8.81 -8.22
CA GLU A 31 -0.42 -8.88 -7.30
C GLU A 31 -0.78 -9.59 -6.00
N ILE A 32 -1.87 -9.18 -5.33
CA ILE A 32 -2.34 -9.79 -4.09
C ILE A 32 -2.64 -11.27 -4.28
N ARG A 33 -3.31 -11.64 -5.38
CA ARG A 33 -3.60 -13.04 -5.70
C ARG A 33 -2.32 -13.85 -5.85
N GLN A 34 -1.35 -13.37 -6.62
CA GLN A 34 -0.08 -14.07 -6.81
C GLN A 34 0.70 -14.22 -5.49
N LEU A 35 0.67 -13.23 -4.60
CA LEU A 35 1.28 -13.36 -3.28
C LEU A 35 0.61 -14.46 -2.45
N MET A 36 -0.73 -14.51 -2.47
CA MET A 36 -1.48 -15.55 -1.78
C MET A 36 -1.21 -16.94 -2.34
N ASP A 37 -1.17 -17.08 -3.67
CA ASP A 37 -0.84 -18.32 -4.36
C ASP A 37 0.58 -18.81 -4.00
N ASN A 38 1.49 -17.89 -3.66
CA ASN A 38 2.85 -18.17 -3.17
C ASN A 38 2.96 -18.32 -1.64
N GLY A 39 1.84 -18.48 -0.92
CA GLY A 39 1.83 -18.73 0.52
C GLY A 39 2.09 -17.50 1.38
N VAL A 40 1.87 -16.28 0.87
CA VAL A 40 1.89 -15.05 1.67
C VAL A 40 0.47 -14.74 2.15
N LYS A 41 0.31 -14.50 3.45
CA LYS A 41 -0.97 -14.04 3.99
C LYS A 41 -1.09 -12.53 3.77
N VAL A 42 -2.08 -12.12 2.98
CA VAL A 42 -2.37 -10.70 2.72
C VAL A 42 -3.58 -10.26 3.53
N VAL A 43 -3.48 -9.09 4.17
CA VAL A 43 -4.62 -8.41 4.81
C VAL A 43 -4.71 -7.02 4.22
N ILE A 44 -5.89 -6.64 3.72
CA ILE A 44 -6.11 -5.37 3.04
C ILE A 44 -6.78 -4.41 4.01
N PHE A 45 -6.19 -3.24 4.21
CA PHE A 45 -6.73 -2.13 4.98
C PHE A 45 -7.13 -1.03 4.01
N SER A 46 -8.43 -0.93 3.74
CA SER A 46 -8.98 0.11 2.87
C SER A 46 -9.47 1.29 3.70
N ARG A 47 -9.04 2.52 3.37
CA ARG A 47 -9.49 3.73 4.08
C ARG A 47 -10.96 4.04 3.83
N ARG A 48 -11.46 3.74 2.63
CA ARG A 48 -12.84 4.01 2.21
C ARG A 48 -13.44 2.81 1.50
N LYS A 49 -14.76 2.68 1.56
CA LYS A 49 -15.51 1.71 0.74
C LYS A 49 -15.59 2.23 -0.71
N PRO A 50 -15.55 1.34 -1.72
CA PRO A 50 -15.79 1.75 -3.10
C PRO A 50 -17.21 2.30 -3.26
N ARG A 51 -17.37 3.36 -4.07
CA ARG A 51 -18.69 3.93 -4.39
C ARG A 51 -19.41 3.18 -5.52
N GLU A 52 -18.65 2.45 -6.33
CA GLU A 52 -19.17 1.72 -7.49
C GLU A 52 -19.84 0.41 -7.07
N LYS A 53 -21.05 0.16 -7.59
CA LYS A 53 -21.81 -1.07 -7.33
C LYS A 53 -21.27 -2.28 -8.10
N LYS A 54 -20.65 -2.05 -9.28
CA LYS A 54 -20.07 -3.12 -10.09
C LYS A 54 -18.65 -3.37 -9.61
N GLN A 55 -18.39 -4.58 -9.13
CA GLN A 55 -17.05 -5.04 -8.78
C GLN A 55 -16.63 -6.13 -9.76
N HIS A 56 -15.33 -6.25 -10.00
CA HIS A 56 -14.81 -7.34 -10.81
C HIS A 56 -15.07 -8.67 -10.09
N PRO A 57 -15.51 -9.76 -10.74
CA PRO A 57 -15.80 -11.04 -10.07
C PRO A 57 -14.62 -11.58 -9.24
N LYS A 58 -13.39 -11.34 -9.74
CA LYS A 58 -12.15 -11.66 -9.02
C LYS A 58 -12.00 -10.95 -7.65
N ALA A 59 -12.67 -9.81 -7.44
CA ALA A 59 -12.60 -9.04 -6.19
C ALA A 59 -13.50 -9.61 -5.09
N GLU A 60 -14.58 -10.32 -5.43
CA GLU A 60 -15.49 -10.94 -4.44
C GLU A 60 -14.75 -11.94 -3.56
N LYS A 61 -13.83 -12.72 -4.14
CA LYS A 61 -12.99 -13.68 -3.41
C LYS A 61 -12.04 -13.02 -2.41
N LEU A 62 -11.71 -11.74 -2.61
CA LEU A 62 -10.86 -10.95 -1.73
C LEU A 62 -11.66 -10.15 -0.70
N ALA A 63 -12.99 -10.03 -0.84
CA ALA A 63 -13.81 -9.19 0.03
C ALA A 63 -13.70 -9.58 1.52
N GLY A 64 -13.56 -10.87 1.82
CA GLY A 64 -13.35 -11.37 3.18
C GLY A 64 -11.99 -11.00 3.82
N LEU A 65 -11.05 -10.47 3.03
CA LEU A 65 -9.71 -10.05 3.47
C LEU A 65 -9.59 -8.54 3.65
N VAL A 66 -10.65 -7.79 3.33
CA VAL A 66 -10.66 -6.32 3.38
C VAL A 66 -11.22 -5.84 4.71
N LEU A 67 -10.39 -5.15 5.47
CA LEU A 67 -10.77 -4.39 6.64
C LEU A 67 -10.98 -2.93 6.23
N TYR A 68 -12.24 -2.52 6.20
CA TYR A 68 -12.61 -1.13 5.98
C TYR A 68 -12.48 -0.36 7.29
N LEU A 69 -11.54 0.58 7.31
CA LEU A 69 -11.30 1.44 8.47
C LEU A 69 -11.72 2.86 8.13
N SER A 70 -13.01 3.13 8.21
CA SER A 70 -13.52 4.50 8.16
C SER A 70 -13.04 5.24 9.41
N GLU A 71 -12.29 6.31 9.20
CA GLU A 71 -11.75 7.14 10.27
C GLU A 71 -12.87 7.80 11.07
N ASP A 72 -13.99 8.10 10.42
CA ASP A 72 -15.14 8.80 11.02
C ASP A 72 -16.02 7.88 11.88
N ASP A 73 -15.99 6.56 11.61
CA ASP A 73 -16.80 5.57 12.35
C ASP A 73 -16.19 5.26 13.74
N ILE A 74 -14.98 5.73 14.01
CA ILE A 74 -14.24 5.43 15.25
C ILE A 74 -14.38 6.59 16.23
N SER A 75 -14.94 6.30 17.40
CA SER A 75 -15.18 7.30 18.44
C SER A 75 -13.91 8.01 18.91
N THR A 76 -14.04 9.28 19.29
CA THR A 76 -12.94 10.10 19.82
C THR A 76 -12.31 9.48 21.06
N LEU A 77 -13.11 8.85 21.93
CA LEU A 77 -12.62 8.13 23.11
C LEU A 77 -11.72 6.95 22.72
N ARG A 78 -12.12 6.15 21.72
CA ARG A 78 -11.29 5.04 21.23
C ARG A 78 -9.99 5.57 20.61
N LYS A 79 -10.03 6.67 19.85
CA LYS A 79 -8.82 7.30 19.32
C LYS A 79 -7.90 7.78 20.45
N ALA A 80 -8.43 8.46 21.46
CA ALA A 80 -7.65 8.92 22.61
C ALA A 80 -6.98 7.75 23.35
N TRP A 81 -7.72 6.65 23.57
CA TRP A 81 -7.15 5.43 24.14
C TRP A 81 -6.05 4.83 23.27
N LEU A 82 -6.20 4.81 21.94
CA LEU A 82 -5.16 4.32 21.04
C LEU A 82 -3.89 5.19 21.09
N HIS A 83 -4.04 6.51 21.17
CA HIS A 83 -2.91 7.42 21.39
C HIS A 83 -2.21 7.13 22.71
N PHE A 84 -2.97 6.96 23.80
CA PHE A 84 -2.44 6.56 25.10
C PHE A 84 -1.72 5.21 25.04
N TYR A 85 -2.32 4.21 24.37
CA TYR A 85 -1.73 2.90 24.17
C TYR A 85 -0.35 2.98 23.48
N PHE A 86 -0.21 3.78 22.42
CA PHE A 86 1.10 3.93 21.75
C PHE A 86 2.09 4.79 22.55
N LEU A 87 1.60 5.77 23.32
CA LEU A 87 2.43 6.54 24.24
C LEU A 87 3.05 5.64 25.31
N VAL A 88 2.28 4.68 25.86
CA VAL A 88 2.78 3.76 26.90
C VAL A 88 3.60 2.61 26.31
N THR A 89 3.13 1.97 25.25
CA THR A 89 3.78 0.76 24.71
C THR A 89 4.97 1.04 23.80
N SER A 90 5.09 2.25 23.25
CA SER A 90 6.17 2.63 22.33
C SER A 90 6.48 4.15 22.42
N PRO A 91 6.82 4.67 23.62
CA PRO A 91 6.92 6.11 23.88
C PRO A 91 7.87 6.85 22.94
N ILE A 92 9.06 6.28 22.71
CA ILE A 92 10.09 6.88 21.85
C ILE A 92 9.58 7.02 20.41
N ARG A 93 8.95 5.97 19.87
CA ARG A 93 8.41 5.97 18.50
C ARG A 93 7.21 6.89 18.38
N TYR A 94 6.32 6.87 19.37
CA TYR A 94 5.18 7.78 19.43
C TYR A 94 5.62 9.24 19.43
N LEU A 95 6.50 9.63 20.36
CA LEU A 95 6.97 11.02 20.47
C LEU A 95 7.75 11.46 19.23
N LYS A 96 8.62 10.63 18.67
CA LYS A 96 9.31 10.91 17.40
C LYS A 96 8.33 11.15 16.25
N THR A 97 7.27 10.33 16.16
CA THR A 97 6.25 10.46 15.11
C THR A 97 5.39 11.69 15.33
N PHE A 98 5.03 12.00 16.57
CA PHE A 98 4.28 13.21 16.93
C PHE A 98 5.06 14.47 16.58
N LEU A 99 6.31 14.59 17.03
CA LEU A 99 7.17 15.73 16.74
C LEU A 99 7.39 15.92 15.24
N PHE A 100 7.63 14.82 14.51
CA PHE A 100 7.70 14.84 13.05
C PHE A 100 6.41 15.39 12.42
N SER A 101 5.25 14.93 12.89
CA SER A 101 3.95 15.33 12.37
C SER A 101 3.62 16.79 12.68
N CYS A 102 4.01 17.29 13.85
CA CYS A 102 3.86 18.70 14.24
C CYS A 102 4.71 19.63 13.36
N LYS A 103 5.95 19.26 13.05
CA LYS A 103 6.81 20.02 12.13
C LYS A 103 6.27 20.09 10.69
N LYS A 104 5.33 19.21 10.33
CA LYS A 104 4.72 19.08 9.00
C LYS A 104 3.21 19.32 9.02
N LYS A 105 2.74 20.18 9.93
CA LYS A 105 1.31 20.48 10.10
C LYS A 105 0.68 21.08 8.82
N ALA A 106 1.43 21.90 8.08
CA ALA A 106 0.97 22.52 6.82
C ALA A 106 0.51 21.51 5.77
N ASP A 107 1.13 20.32 5.73
CA ASP A 107 0.87 19.29 4.70
C ASP A 107 -0.22 18.28 5.14
N GLY A 108 -0.99 18.60 6.18
CA GLY A 108 -2.00 17.71 6.77
C GLY A 108 -1.44 16.47 7.49
N THR A 109 -0.12 16.43 7.74
CA THR A 109 0.55 15.28 8.37
C THR A 109 0.08 15.07 9.81
N LEU A 110 -0.13 16.14 10.57
CA LEU A 110 -0.66 16.05 11.94
C LEU A 110 -2.07 15.45 11.98
N TRP A 111 -2.92 15.78 11.02
CA TRP A 111 -4.24 15.17 10.90
C TRP A 111 -4.12 13.67 10.58
N SER A 112 -3.27 13.33 9.61
CA SER A 112 -2.99 11.93 9.24
C SER A 112 -2.45 11.13 10.42
N PHE A 113 -1.59 11.73 11.25
CA PHE A 113 -1.07 11.11 12.47
C PHE A 113 -2.18 10.76 13.46
N LYS A 114 -3.13 11.67 13.69
CA LYS A 114 -4.25 11.44 14.61
C LYS A 114 -5.07 10.21 14.23
N GLN A 115 -5.20 9.93 12.93
CA GLN A 115 -5.92 8.76 12.43
C GLN A 115 -5.03 7.50 12.34
N SER A 116 -3.73 7.66 12.06
CA SER A 116 -2.80 6.55 11.82
C SER A 116 -2.69 5.53 12.96
N VAL A 117 -2.98 5.93 14.20
CA VAL A 117 -2.98 5.01 15.36
C VAL A 117 -4.01 3.89 15.25
N ILE A 118 -5.11 4.10 14.53
CA ILE A 118 -6.12 3.08 14.24
C ILE A 118 -5.49 1.97 13.41
N TYR A 119 -4.93 2.35 12.25
CA TYR A 119 -4.26 1.43 11.34
C TYR A 119 -3.07 0.75 12.01
N ALA A 120 -2.28 1.49 12.78
CA ALA A 120 -1.14 0.95 13.51
C ALA A 120 -1.54 -0.14 14.50
N ARG A 121 -2.68 0.01 15.20
CA ARG A 121 -3.16 -1.01 16.13
C ARG A 121 -3.63 -2.27 15.41
N GLU A 122 -4.44 -2.12 14.36
CA GLU A 122 -4.98 -3.27 13.63
C GLU A 122 -3.88 -3.99 12.84
N ILE A 123 -2.92 -3.27 12.23
CA ILE A 123 -1.76 -3.86 11.56
C ILE A 123 -0.89 -4.66 12.55
N LYS A 124 -0.66 -4.15 13.77
CA LYS A 124 0.01 -4.93 14.82
C LYS A 124 -0.81 -6.15 15.24
N ARG A 125 -2.14 -6.02 15.32
CA ARG A 125 -3.05 -7.09 15.76
C ARG A 125 -3.04 -8.28 14.79
N VAL A 126 -2.98 -8.04 13.49
CA VAL A 126 -2.91 -9.10 12.48
C VAL A 126 -1.51 -9.72 12.35
N GLY A 127 -0.52 -9.21 13.08
CA GLY A 127 0.85 -9.70 13.06
C GLY A 127 1.59 -9.40 11.75
N ALA A 128 1.25 -8.29 11.09
CA ALA A 128 1.90 -7.91 9.84
C ALA A 128 3.40 -7.66 10.05
N GLN A 129 4.21 -8.22 9.17
CA GLN A 129 5.67 -8.07 9.17
C GLN A 129 6.15 -7.00 8.20
N HIS A 130 5.27 -6.59 7.29
CA HIS A 130 5.55 -5.59 6.26
C HIS A 130 4.27 -4.87 5.85
N ILE A 131 4.38 -3.59 5.50
CA ILE A 131 3.29 -2.76 5.00
C ILE A 131 3.55 -2.42 3.53
N HIS A 132 2.58 -2.62 2.66
CA HIS A 132 2.66 -2.20 1.26
C HIS A 132 1.52 -1.22 0.94
N SER A 133 1.80 -0.19 0.14
CA SER A 133 0.81 0.79 -0.31
C SER A 133 0.97 1.05 -1.80
N HIS A 134 -0.11 1.46 -2.46
CA HIS A 134 -0.04 1.90 -3.85
C HIS A 134 -0.20 3.41 -3.96
N TYR A 135 0.43 3.93 -5.02
CA TYR A 135 0.52 5.33 -5.39
C TYR A 135 1.32 6.18 -4.41
N ALA A 136 2.37 6.81 -4.90
CA ALA A 136 3.17 7.70 -4.07
C ALA A 136 2.34 8.89 -3.55
N ALA A 137 1.42 9.42 -4.36
CA ALA A 137 0.56 10.55 -4.03
C ALA A 137 -0.58 10.22 -3.05
N SER A 138 -0.91 8.93 -2.85
CA SER A 138 -2.06 8.53 -2.04
C SER A 138 -1.92 8.95 -0.58
N THR A 139 -3.06 9.13 0.09
CA THR A 139 -3.06 9.35 1.54
C THR A 139 -2.74 8.04 2.27
N ALA A 140 -3.11 6.90 1.70
CA ALA A 140 -2.68 5.58 2.13
C ALA A 140 -1.15 5.45 2.26
N THR A 141 -0.36 5.91 1.29
CA THR A 141 1.11 5.87 1.40
C THR A 141 1.63 6.76 2.54
N LYS A 142 0.99 7.92 2.78
CA LYS A 142 1.30 8.77 3.95
C LYS A 142 0.99 8.04 5.26
N TYR A 143 -0.13 7.30 5.32
CA TYR A 143 -0.51 6.51 6.49
C TYR A 143 0.45 5.35 6.70
N ALA A 144 0.86 4.64 5.65
CA ALA A 144 1.85 3.58 5.73
C ALA A 144 3.18 4.08 6.34
N MET A 145 3.63 5.28 5.95
CA MET A 145 4.81 5.93 6.54
C MET A 145 4.63 6.18 8.04
N LEU A 146 3.52 6.80 8.45
CA LEU A 146 3.26 7.14 9.86
C LEU A 146 3.07 5.88 10.71
N VAL A 147 2.36 4.88 10.19
CA VAL A 147 2.18 3.58 10.84
C VAL A 147 3.53 2.87 11.00
N SER A 148 4.39 2.91 9.98
CA SER A 148 5.74 2.35 10.07
C SER A 148 6.56 3.04 11.18
N MET A 149 6.47 4.37 11.29
CA MET A 149 7.16 5.11 12.35
C MET A 149 6.61 4.77 13.75
N LEU A 150 5.29 4.57 13.90
CA LEU A 150 4.65 4.17 15.16
C LEU A 150 5.00 2.73 15.56
N THR A 151 4.90 1.80 14.62
CA THR A 151 4.95 0.35 14.88
C THR A 151 6.34 -0.25 14.73
N GLY A 152 7.24 0.41 14.01
CA GLY A 152 8.54 -0.12 13.60
C GLY A 152 8.47 -1.13 12.45
N ILE A 153 7.27 -1.45 11.94
CA ILE A 153 7.09 -2.37 10.83
C ILE A 153 7.54 -1.68 9.54
N PRO A 154 8.45 -2.25 8.73
CA PRO A 154 8.90 -1.62 7.50
C PRO A 154 7.75 -1.48 6.51
N TYR A 155 7.80 -0.43 5.69
CA TYR A 155 6.85 -0.25 4.59
C TYR A 155 7.55 -0.07 3.24
N THR A 156 6.83 -0.38 2.18
CA THR A 156 7.15 -0.07 0.78
C THR A 156 5.94 0.56 0.13
N PHE A 157 6.14 1.27 -0.97
CA PHE A 157 5.03 1.68 -1.81
C PHE A 157 5.40 1.55 -3.28
N THR A 158 4.37 1.33 -4.10
CA THR A 158 4.51 1.28 -5.56
C THR A 158 4.15 2.64 -6.16
N ALA A 159 5.06 3.18 -6.95
CA ALA A 159 4.85 4.38 -7.76
C ALA A 159 4.60 3.99 -9.22
N HIS A 160 3.43 4.33 -9.75
CA HIS A 160 2.92 3.76 -11.01
C HIS A 160 3.30 4.57 -12.25
N GLY A 161 3.47 5.88 -12.15
CA GLY A 161 3.83 6.72 -13.30
C GLY A 161 2.99 7.98 -13.39
N TRP A 162 1.98 7.95 -14.26
CA TRP A 162 1.20 9.13 -14.69
C TRP A 162 0.86 10.07 -13.53
N TYR A 163 0.13 9.56 -12.54
CA TYR A 163 -0.38 10.40 -11.46
C TYR A 163 0.70 10.80 -10.44
N ASP A 164 1.55 9.86 -10.04
CA ASP A 164 2.36 9.98 -8.81
C ASP A 164 3.87 10.16 -9.05
N ILE A 165 4.32 10.06 -10.30
CA ILE A 165 5.70 10.35 -10.75
C ILE A 165 5.73 11.56 -11.68
N PHE A 166 4.81 11.65 -12.65
CA PHE A 166 4.88 12.63 -13.74
C PHE A 166 4.02 13.87 -13.49
N THR A 167 2.71 13.73 -13.31
CA THR A 167 1.77 14.87 -13.35
C THR A 167 1.57 15.51 -11.97
N TYR A 168 1.29 14.71 -10.94
CA TYR A 168 0.97 15.22 -9.60
C TYR A 168 1.78 14.51 -8.50
N PRO A 169 3.12 14.53 -8.57
CA PRO A 169 3.91 13.90 -7.53
C PRO A 169 3.71 14.62 -6.19
N PRO A 170 3.64 13.87 -5.07
CA PRO A 170 3.56 14.48 -3.76
C PRO A 170 4.81 15.30 -3.47
N GLN A 171 4.64 16.50 -2.90
CA GLN A 171 5.76 17.36 -2.50
C GLN A 171 6.73 16.64 -1.52
N ASP A 172 6.21 15.70 -0.74
CA ASP A 172 6.97 14.89 0.21
C ASP A 172 7.48 13.54 -0.38
N PHE A 173 7.54 13.36 -1.70
CA PHE A 173 7.98 12.10 -2.33
C PHE A 173 9.32 11.60 -1.78
N GLY A 174 10.36 12.44 -1.80
CA GLY A 174 11.69 12.07 -1.30
C GLY A 174 11.69 11.67 0.17
N LEU A 175 10.84 12.30 0.98
CA LEU A 175 10.67 11.96 2.40
C LEU A 175 10.00 10.59 2.57
N ARG A 176 8.96 10.30 1.78
CA ARG A 176 8.32 8.98 1.73
C ARG A 176 9.34 7.91 1.32
N VAL A 177 10.22 8.17 0.35
CA VAL A 177 11.26 7.19 -0.01
C VAL A 177 12.32 7.04 1.08
N LYS A 178 12.73 8.14 1.72
CA LYS A 178 13.72 8.12 2.81
C LYS A 178 13.26 7.21 3.96
N LYS A 179 11.98 7.26 4.31
CA LYS A 179 11.37 6.45 5.39
C LYS A 179 10.96 5.04 4.97
N ALA A 180 10.66 4.81 3.69
CA ALA A 180 10.33 3.48 3.17
C ALA A 180 11.54 2.53 3.19
N LYS A 181 11.33 1.23 3.20
CA LYS A 181 12.39 0.24 2.96
C LYS A 181 12.88 0.30 1.50
N ALA A 182 11.94 0.44 0.56
CA ALA A 182 12.17 0.63 -0.87
C ALA A 182 10.94 1.27 -1.52
N VAL A 183 11.11 1.84 -2.70
CA VAL A 183 10.03 2.22 -3.62
C VAL A 183 10.02 1.24 -4.79
N VAL A 184 8.84 0.75 -5.15
CA VAL A 184 8.63 -0.14 -6.29
C VAL A 184 8.09 0.68 -7.46
N THR A 185 8.47 0.34 -8.68
CA THR A 185 7.87 0.90 -9.89
C THR A 185 7.79 -0.14 -11.02
N VAL A 186 7.03 0.15 -12.07
CA VAL A 186 6.63 -0.83 -13.09
C VAL A 186 7.51 -0.85 -14.33
N SER A 187 8.43 0.11 -14.48
CA SER A 187 9.32 0.21 -15.65
C SER A 187 10.67 0.84 -15.29
N ASP A 188 11.71 0.54 -16.08
CA ASP A 188 13.01 1.20 -15.96
C ASP A 188 12.92 2.70 -16.27
N PHE A 189 12.07 3.09 -17.21
CA PHE A 189 11.78 4.50 -17.49
C PHE A 189 11.29 5.25 -16.24
N ASN A 190 10.35 4.66 -15.49
CA ASN A 190 9.88 5.26 -14.25
C ASN A 190 10.99 5.33 -13.19
N LYS A 191 11.85 4.30 -13.11
CA LYS A 191 13.00 4.28 -12.19
C LYS A 191 13.96 5.42 -12.49
N ASP A 192 14.30 5.64 -13.74
CA ASP A 192 15.19 6.72 -14.16
C ASP A 192 14.56 8.09 -13.87
N CYS A 193 13.26 8.25 -14.15
CA CYS A 193 12.56 9.48 -13.81
C CYS A 193 12.53 9.73 -12.29
N ILE A 194 12.25 8.71 -11.48
CA ILE A 194 12.27 8.82 -10.01
C ILE A 194 13.66 9.24 -9.52
N HIS A 195 14.71 8.61 -10.05
CA HIS A 195 16.09 8.91 -9.70
C HIS A 195 16.46 10.35 -10.06
N GLN A 196 16.19 10.77 -11.29
CA GLN A 196 16.56 12.10 -11.79
C GLN A 196 15.77 13.22 -11.14
N ARG A 197 14.45 13.05 -11.00
CA ARG A 197 13.52 14.08 -10.51
C ARG A 197 13.56 14.23 -9.00
N PHE A 198 13.56 13.13 -8.25
CA PHE A 198 13.48 13.15 -6.79
C PHE A 198 14.81 12.88 -6.08
N LYS A 199 15.90 12.69 -6.85
CA LYS A 199 17.25 12.40 -6.34
C LYS A 199 17.29 11.18 -5.43
N VAL A 200 16.45 10.18 -5.74
CA VAL A 200 16.35 8.94 -4.98
C VAL A 200 17.49 8.00 -5.41
N PRO A 201 18.28 7.45 -4.48
CA PRO A 201 19.33 6.49 -4.84
C PRO A 201 18.78 5.24 -5.55
N LEU A 202 19.49 4.76 -6.57
CA LEU A 202 19.01 3.65 -7.43
C LEU A 202 18.79 2.35 -6.65
N GLU A 203 19.56 2.11 -5.59
CA GLU A 203 19.45 0.93 -4.74
C GLU A 203 18.12 0.86 -3.95
N LYS A 204 17.49 2.02 -3.72
CA LYS A 204 16.18 2.16 -3.07
C LYS A 204 15.01 1.92 -4.03
N ILE A 205 15.26 1.95 -5.34
CA ILE A 205 14.24 1.79 -6.39
C ILE A 205 14.27 0.35 -6.91
N LYS A 206 13.12 -0.33 -6.86
CA LYS A 206 12.96 -1.69 -7.39
C LYS A 206 11.98 -1.66 -8.55
N VAL A 207 12.37 -2.25 -9.68
CA VAL A 207 11.49 -2.41 -10.83
C VAL A 207 10.83 -3.77 -10.74
N ILE A 208 9.50 -3.80 -10.74
CA ILE A 208 8.67 -5.00 -10.78
C ILE A 208 7.59 -4.76 -11.83
N HIS A 209 7.72 -5.42 -12.98
CA HIS A 209 6.80 -5.26 -14.09
C HIS A 209 5.42 -5.85 -13.78
N CYS A 210 4.38 -5.23 -14.32
CA CYS A 210 3.02 -5.78 -14.27
C CYS A 210 2.95 -7.07 -15.09
N GLY A 211 2.60 -8.18 -14.42
CA GLY A 211 2.34 -9.45 -15.09
C GLY A 211 0.95 -9.51 -15.72
N VAL A 212 0.80 -10.34 -16.75
CA VAL A 212 -0.47 -10.67 -17.40
C VAL A 212 -0.78 -12.15 -17.22
N ASP A 213 -2.07 -12.49 -17.06
CA ASP A 213 -2.52 -13.87 -16.94
C ASP A 213 -2.61 -14.53 -18.32
N VAL A 214 -1.58 -15.29 -18.69
CA VAL A 214 -1.49 -15.96 -20.00
C VAL A 214 -2.51 -17.09 -20.19
N SER A 215 -3.15 -17.56 -19.12
CA SER A 215 -4.26 -18.53 -19.23
C SER A 215 -5.56 -17.86 -19.66
N TYR A 216 -5.72 -16.57 -19.34
CA TYR A 216 -6.88 -15.77 -19.71
C TYR A 216 -6.67 -15.04 -21.04
N PHE A 217 -5.48 -14.46 -21.25
CA PHE A 217 -5.12 -13.76 -22.48
C PHE A 217 -4.38 -14.69 -23.42
N THR A 218 -5.13 -15.40 -24.25
CA THR A 218 -4.60 -16.26 -25.30
C THR A 218 -4.79 -15.61 -26.67
N PRO A 219 -3.87 -15.80 -27.62
CA PRO A 219 -4.04 -15.33 -28.99
C PRO A 219 -5.31 -15.94 -29.57
N ASN A 220 -6.28 -15.11 -29.93
CA ASN A 220 -7.47 -15.56 -30.62
C ASN A 220 -7.17 -15.58 -32.13
N THR A 221 -7.32 -16.71 -32.80
CA THR A 221 -7.23 -16.83 -34.27
C THR A 221 -8.46 -16.21 -34.92
N ARG A 222 -8.67 -14.90 -34.73
CA ARG A 222 -9.65 -14.14 -35.53
C ARG A 222 -9.03 -13.82 -36.88
N GLU A 223 -9.76 -14.08 -37.96
CA GLU A 223 -9.46 -13.52 -39.27
C GLU A 223 -9.36 -11.99 -39.15
N ARG A 224 -8.41 -11.44 -39.90
CA ARG A 224 -7.85 -10.10 -39.71
C ARG A 224 -8.81 -8.99 -40.15
N ASP A 225 -9.80 -8.68 -39.33
CA ASP A 225 -10.41 -7.34 -39.34
C ASP A 225 -9.52 -6.42 -38.50
N LEU A 226 -8.36 -6.11 -39.08
CA LEU A 226 -7.42 -5.14 -38.54
C LEU A 226 -8.02 -3.74 -38.68
N ILE A 227 -7.55 -2.76 -37.90
CA ILE A 227 -7.93 -1.33 -38.02
C ILE A 227 -7.66 -0.74 -39.42
N LEU A 228 -7.06 -1.53 -40.31
CA LEU A 228 -6.75 -1.22 -41.70
C LEU A 228 -7.64 -1.98 -42.72
N SER A 229 -8.74 -2.61 -42.30
CA SER A 229 -9.79 -3.12 -43.21
C SER A 229 -10.80 -2.03 -43.54
#